data_AF-A0A4Q2RJS9-F1
#
_entry.id   AF-A0A4Q2RJS9-F1
#
_cell.length_a   1.000
_cell.length_b   1.000
_cell.length_c   1.000
_cell.angle_alpha   90.00
_cell.angle_beta   90.00
_cell.angle_gamma   90.00
#
_symmetry.space_group_name_H-M   'P 1'
#
loop_
_entity.id
_entity.type
_entity.pdbx_description
1 polymer ?
#
loop_
_entity_poly.entity_id
_entity_poly.type
_entity_poly.pdbx_seq_one_letter_code
_entity_poly.pdbx_strand_id
1 'polypeptide(L)'
;MAIPNPFRRLKASTSTVDELSAELGRLDRVRLDAQNTLHDLGAKRPGLLIDGTDAALVAHDAKMAHARAALEQAEARIALIEPEWRAADERETAARDAAARAARHASAVKARAEGVKLLDAYERDAIALAGKIRRLMEIEREIDQANADRVDDDAPIGAVEAFNGTAGTRDHNPERDFWVTPQGGNLGPALPGQQPPVPGARLRTMKGFAAIPGVPGLSHRSLLDRVALPSVDPNASSHWSGRLAAGPRLSADAAAVLRYHGVSA
;
A
#
# COMPACT_ATOMS: atom_id res chain seq x y z
N MET A 1 -76.33 -6.57 -7.17
CA MET A 1 -75.39 -6.42 -8.29
C MET A 1 -74.25 -5.51 -7.80
N ALA A 2 -73.08 -6.07 -7.56
CA ALA A 2 -71.91 -5.31 -7.10
C ALA A 2 -71.05 -4.92 -8.31
N ILE A 3 -70.81 -3.61 -8.48
CA ILE A 3 -69.95 -3.07 -9.54
C ILE A 3 -68.50 -3.41 -9.18
N PRO A 4 -67.73 -4.12 -10.03
CA PRO A 4 -66.33 -4.41 -9.74
C PRO A 4 -65.53 -3.11 -9.76
N ASN A 5 -64.84 -2.83 -8.66
CA ASN A 5 -63.94 -1.68 -8.54
C ASN A 5 -62.74 -1.85 -9.52
N PRO A 6 -62.57 -0.99 -10.53
CA PRO A 6 -61.49 -1.12 -11.52
C PRO A 6 -60.11 -0.74 -10.97
N PHE A 7 -60.01 -0.24 -9.74
CA PHE A 7 -58.74 0.10 -9.10
C PHE A 7 -58.11 -1.08 -8.36
N ARG A 8 -58.07 -2.25 -9.01
CA ARG A 8 -57.21 -3.35 -8.56
C ARG A 8 -55.78 -2.87 -8.75
N ARG A 9 -55.20 -2.32 -7.68
CA ARG A 9 -53.81 -1.84 -7.60
C ARG A 9 -52.91 -2.78 -8.40
N LEU A 10 -52.37 -2.30 -9.52
CA LEU A 10 -51.20 -2.89 -10.15
C LEU A 10 -50.14 -2.91 -9.04
N LYS A 11 -49.82 -4.10 -8.54
CA LYS A 11 -48.62 -4.29 -7.72
C LYS A 11 -47.49 -3.75 -8.58
N ALA A 12 -46.82 -2.69 -8.13
CA ALA A 12 -45.58 -2.24 -8.73
C ALA A 12 -44.64 -3.44 -8.71
N SER A 13 -44.41 -4.08 -9.86
CA SER A 13 -43.34 -5.05 -10.00
C SER A 13 -42.07 -4.24 -9.77
N THR A 14 -41.45 -4.41 -8.61
CA THR A 14 -40.18 -3.78 -8.31
C THR A 14 -39.13 -4.56 -9.10
N SER A 15 -38.99 -4.21 -10.38
CA SER A 15 -38.00 -4.82 -11.25
C SER A 15 -36.61 -4.62 -10.64
N THR A 16 -35.76 -5.63 -10.69
CA THR A 16 -34.41 -5.54 -10.12
C THR A 16 -33.50 -4.67 -11.00
N VAL A 17 -32.38 -4.18 -10.45
CA VAL A 17 -31.38 -3.41 -11.22
C VAL A 17 -30.91 -4.18 -12.45
N ASP A 18 -30.71 -5.50 -12.30
CA ASP A 18 -30.32 -6.40 -13.38
C ASP A 18 -31.39 -6.54 -14.46
N GLU A 19 -32.67 -6.66 -14.07
CA GLU A 19 -33.79 -6.72 -15.01
C GLU A 19 -33.94 -5.43 -15.81
N LEU A 20 -33.83 -4.27 -15.14
CA LEU A 20 -33.89 -2.95 -15.79
C LEU A 20 -32.69 -2.72 -16.71
N SER A 21 -31.49 -3.14 -16.29
CA SER A 21 -30.28 -3.06 -17.11
C SER A 21 -30.37 -3.95 -18.36
N ALA A 22 -30.86 -5.19 -18.21
CA ALA A 22 -31.06 -6.11 -19.32
C ALA A 22 -32.10 -5.57 -20.32
N GLU A 23 -33.18 -4.96 -19.83
CA GLU A 23 -34.21 -4.36 -20.68
C GLU A 23 -33.69 -3.12 -21.43
N LEU A 24 -32.94 -2.23 -20.77
CA LEU A 24 -32.26 -1.11 -21.44
C LEU A 24 -31.31 -1.62 -22.54
N GLY A 25 -30.48 -2.62 -22.24
CA GLY A 25 -29.60 -3.23 -23.23
C GLY A 25 -30.32 -3.92 -24.38
N ARG A 26 -31.57 -4.38 -24.19
CA ARG A 26 -32.43 -4.89 -25.26
C ARG A 26 -32.97 -3.75 -26.12
N LEU A 27 -33.47 -2.67 -25.50
CA LEU A 27 -34.01 -1.51 -26.20
C LEU A 27 -32.94 -0.75 -26.99
N ASP A 28 -31.73 -0.64 -26.45
CA ASP A 28 -30.58 -0.04 -27.16
C ASP A 28 -30.22 -0.81 -28.43
N ARG A 29 -30.27 -2.14 -28.39
CA ARG A 29 -30.07 -2.97 -29.59
C ARG A 29 -31.15 -2.70 -30.63
N VAL A 30 -32.42 -2.67 -30.23
CA VAL A 30 -33.55 -2.34 -31.14
C VAL A 30 -33.39 -0.94 -31.74
N ARG A 31 -32.99 0.05 -30.93
CA ARG A 31 -32.71 1.41 -31.37
C ARG A 31 -31.61 1.44 -32.44
N LEU A 32 -30.48 0.77 -32.19
CA LEU A 32 -29.35 0.72 -33.10
C LEU A 32 -29.71 0.00 -34.41
N ASP A 33 -30.39 -1.15 -34.32
CA ASP A 33 -30.84 -1.91 -35.49
C ASP A 33 -31.81 -1.09 -36.36
N ALA A 34 -32.74 -0.36 -35.74
CA ALA A 34 -33.67 0.52 -36.45
C ALA A 34 -32.94 1.70 -37.12
N GLN A 35 -31.97 2.32 -36.44
CA GLN A 35 -31.13 3.40 -37.01
C GLN A 35 -30.33 2.92 -38.22
N ASN A 36 -29.67 1.76 -38.10
CA ASN A 36 -28.93 1.15 -39.21
C ASN A 36 -29.86 0.83 -40.39
N THR A 37 -31.03 0.26 -40.11
CA THR A 37 -32.03 -0.03 -41.13
C THR A 37 -32.50 1.24 -41.85
N LEU A 38 -32.74 2.34 -41.12
CA LEU A 38 -33.11 3.63 -41.72
C LEU A 38 -31.99 4.21 -42.58
N HIS A 39 -30.74 4.09 -42.13
CA HIS A 39 -29.58 4.52 -42.89
C HIS A 39 -29.46 3.75 -44.22
N ASP A 40 -29.51 2.42 -44.16
CA ASP A 40 -29.43 1.55 -45.34
C ASP A 40 -30.58 1.76 -46.33
N LEU A 41 -31.81 1.91 -45.81
CA LEU A 41 -32.97 2.22 -46.64
C LEU A 41 -32.84 3.61 -47.27
N GLY A 42 -32.37 4.60 -46.51
CA GLY A 42 -32.12 5.96 -47.00
C GLY A 42 -31.13 5.98 -48.17
N ALA A 43 -30.04 5.22 -48.06
CA ALA A 43 -29.03 5.11 -49.12
C ALA A 43 -29.56 4.47 -50.41
N LYS A 44 -30.52 3.54 -50.32
CA LYS A 44 -31.12 2.84 -51.48
C LYS A 44 -32.23 3.63 -52.17
N ARG A 45 -32.81 4.63 -51.51
CA ARG A 45 -33.98 5.36 -52.01
C ARG A 45 -33.74 6.10 -53.34
N PRO A 46 -32.61 6.80 -53.57
CA PRO A 46 -32.36 7.48 -54.84
C PRO A 46 -32.37 6.55 -56.06
N GLY A 47 -31.79 5.35 -55.94
CA GLY A 47 -31.80 4.37 -57.03
C GLY A 47 -33.21 3.83 -57.34
N LEU A 48 -34.03 3.62 -56.31
CA LEU A 48 -35.43 3.24 -56.48
C LEU A 48 -36.30 4.31 -57.14
N LEU A 49 -35.95 5.60 -56.99
CA LEU A 49 -36.67 6.70 -57.64
C LEU A 49 -36.33 6.83 -59.13
N ILE A 50 -35.13 6.41 -59.54
CA ILE A 50 -34.66 6.53 -60.93
C ILE A 50 -35.10 5.31 -61.73
N ASP A 51 -34.85 4.11 -61.21
CA ASP A 51 -34.96 2.86 -61.96
C ASP A 51 -36.04 1.90 -61.41
N GLY A 52 -36.73 2.28 -60.34
CA GLY A 52 -37.68 1.43 -59.64
C GLY A 52 -39.13 1.53 -60.15
N THR A 53 -39.97 0.58 -59.71
CA THR A 53 -41.42 0.63 -59.93
C THR A 53 -42.12 1.30 -58.76
N ASP A 54 -43.31 1.88 -59.00
CA ASP A 54 -44.14 2.47 -57.94
C ASP A 54 -44.42 1.49 -56.79
N ALA A 55 -44.66 0.21 -57.12
CA ALA A 55 -44.87 -0.84 -56.12
C ALA A 55 -43.62 -1.06 -55.23
N ALA A 56 -42.42 -0.98 -55.81
CA ALA A 56 -41.17 -1.11 -55.07
C ALA A 56 -40.92 0.11 -54.17
N LEU A 57 -41.29 1.31 -54.63
CA LEU A 57 -41.18 2.54 -53.84
C LEU A 57 -42.14 2.52 -52.64
N VAL A 58 -43.39 2.13 -52.84
CA VAL A 58 -44.38 2.00 -51.74
C VAL A 58 -43.93 0.97 -50.70
N ALA A 59 -43.39 -0.19 -51.14
CA ALA A 59 -42.87 -1.20 -50.24
C ALA A 59 -41.63 -0.71 -49.45
N HIS A 60 -40.79 0.13 -50.07
CA HIS A 60 -39.63 0.74 -49.42
C HIS A 60 -40.06 1.78 -48.36
N ASP A 61 -40.97 2.68 -48.70
CA ASP A 61 -41.49 3.69 -47.78
C ASP A 61 -42.20 3.05 -46.59
N ALA A 62 -42.92 1.93 -46.79
CA ALA A 62 -43.51 1.15 -45.70
C ALA A 62 -42.45 0.56 -44.75
N LYS A 63 -41.32 0.05 -45.27
CA LYS A 63 -40.21 -0.43 -44.44
C LYS A 63 -39.55 0.71 -43.65
N MET A 64 -39.39 1.88 -44.28
CA MET A 64 -38.88 3.08 -43.59
C MET A 64 -39.82 3.51 -42.47
N ALA A 65 -41.13 3.56 -42.71
CA ALA A 65 -42.12 3.92 -41.70
C ALA A 65 -42.08 2.95 -40.50
N HIS A 66 -42.00 1.65 -40.76
CA HIS A 66 -41.87 0.64 -39.71
C HIS A 66 -40.59 0.82 -38.89
N ALA A 67 -39.44 1.05 -39.53
CA ALA A 67 -38.19 1.28 -38.84
C ALA A 67 -38.19 2.57 -37.99
N ARG A 68 -38.84 3.65 -38.47
CA ARG A 68 -39.06 4.87 -37.68
C ARG A 68 -39.93 4.61 -36.45
N ALA A 69 -41.04 3.91 -36.62
CA ALA A 69 -41.92 3.57 -35.50
C ALA A 69 -41.20 2.70 -34.45
N ALA A 70 -40.38 1.74 -34.89
CA ALA A 70 -39.57 0.93 -33.98
C ALA A 70 -38.53 1.77 -33.21
N LEU A 71 -37.89 2.73 -33.90
CA LEU A 71 -36.95 3.67 -33.28
C LEU A 71 -37.62 4.55 -32.22
N GLU A 72 -38.73 5.20 -32.57
CA GLU A 72 -39.49 6.08 -31.67
C GLU A 72 -40.00 5.30 -30.45
N GLN A 73 -40.49 4.08 -30.64
CA GLN A 73 -40.94 3.23 -29.55
C GLN A 73 -39.80 2.82 -28.62
N ALA A 74 -38.63 2.47 -29.17
CA ALA A 74 -37.46 2.12 -28.38
C ALA A 74 -36.97 3.33 -27.56
N GLU A 75 -36.85 4.50 -28.18
CA GLU A 75 -36.44 5.74 -27.51
C GLU A 75 -37.41 6.14 -26.40
N ALA A 76 -38.73 6.08 -26.65
CA ALA A 76 -39.74 6.39 -25.65
C ALA A 76 -39.67 5.42 -24.44
N ARG A 77 -39.41 4.14 -24.69
CA ARG A 77 -39.26 3.14 -23.60
C ARG A 77 -37.95 3.32 -22.83
N ILE A 78 -36.85 3.64 -23.51
CA ILE A 78 -35.57 3.97 -22.85
C ILE A 78 -35.77 5.17 -21.92
N ALA A 79 -36.41 6.24 -22.41
CA ALA A 79 -36.67 7.44 -21.61
C ALA A 79 -37.53 7.17 -20.37
N LEU A 80 -38.38 6.14 -20.39
CA LEU A 80 -39.18 5.72 -19.24
C LEU A 80 -38.38 4.89 -18.24
N ILE A 81 -37.57 3.93 -18.73
CA ILE A 81 -36.90 2.92 -17.91
C ILE A 81 -35.58 3.43 -17.34
N GLU A 82 -34.87 4.30 -18.05
CA GLU A 82 -33.55 4.80 -17.65
C GLU A 82 -33.57 5.51 -16.28
N PRO A 83 -34.53 6.40 -15.97
CA PRO A 83 -34.61 7.01 -14.65
C PRO A 83 -34.86 6.00 -13.53
N GLU A 84 -35.69 4.98 -13.79
CA GLU A 84 -35.98 3.92 -12.82
C GLU A 84 -34.74 3.06 -12.53
N TRP A 85 -33.99 2.72 -13.58
CA TRP A 85 -32.73 2.00 -13.47
C TRP A 85 -31.70 2.80 -12.65
N ARG A 86 -31.49 4.09 -12.98
CA ARG A 86 -30.54 4.95 -12.23
C ARG A 86 -30.91 5.05 -10.76
N ALA A 87 -32.18 5.29 -10.46
CA ALA A 87 -32.64 5.38 -9.07
C ALA A 87 -32.50 4.06 -8.30
N ALA A 88 -32.66 2.91 -8.98
CA ALA A 88 -32.47 1.59 -8.37
C ALA A 88 -30.97 1.31 -8.12
N ASP A 89 -30.12 1.59 -9.09
CA ASP A 89 -28.66 1.42 -9.02
C ASP A 89 -28.02 2.30 -7.92
N GLU A 90 -28.44 3.57 -7.84
CA GLU A 90 -27.99 4.49 -6.79
C GLU A 90 -28.34 3.98 -5.38
N ARG A 91 -29.56 3.46 -5.19
CA ARG A 91 -30.00 2.90 -3.90
C ARG A 91 -29.20 1.66 -3.52
N GLU A 92 -28.97 0.76 -4.47
CA GLU A 92 -28.20 -0.45 -4.24
C GLU A 92 -26.74 -0.14 -3.90
N THR A 93 -26.13 0.76 -4.66
CA THR A 93 -24.76 1.24 -4.41
C THR A 93 -24.65 1.90 -3.05
N ALA A 94 -25.56 2.80 -2.69
CA ALA A 94 -25.59 3.45 -1.38
C ALA A 94 -25.74 2.44 -0.23
N ALA A 95 -26.55 1.39 -0.40
CA ALA A 95 -26.72 0.33 0.58
C ALA A 95 -25.42 -0.49 0.77
N ARG A 96 -24.77 -0.86 -0.33
CA ARG A 96 -23.47 -1.58 -0.30
C ARG A 96 -22.39 -0.74 0.39
N ASP A 97 -22.31 0.56 0.09
CA ASP A 97 -21.35 1.47 0.71
C ASP A 97 -21.61 1.69 2.19
N ALA A 98 -22.88 1.80 2.60
CA ALA A 98 -23.26 1.88 4.01
C ALA A 98 -22.83 0.61 4.77
N ALA A 99 -23.07 -0.57 4.18
CA ALA A 99 -22.65 -1.85 4.77
C ALA A 99 -21.12 -1.95 4.88
N ALA A 100 -20.38 -1.55 3.84
CA ALA A 100 -18.91 -1.54 3.86
C ALA A 100 -18.35 -0.59 4.93
N ARG A 101 -18.93 0.61 5.08
CA ARG A 101 -18.57 1.56 6.14
C ARG A 101 -18.86 0.99 7.53
N ALA A 102 -20.01 0.37 7.73
CA ALA A 102 -20.38 -0.26 8.99
C ALA A 102 -19.39 -1.39 9.37
N ALA A 103 -19.01 -2.23 8.42
CA ALA A 103 -18.03 -3.30 8.64
C ALA A 103 -16.64 -2.75 9.03
N ARG A 104 -16.15 -1.72 8.33
CA ARG A 104 -14.89 -1.04 8.68
C ARG A 104 -14.94 -0.41 10.07
N HIS A 105 -16.03 0.26 10.41
CA HIS A 105 -16.22 0.84 11.74
C HIS A 105 -16.21 -0.24 12.84
N ALA A 106 -16.94 -1.34 12.65
CA ALA A 106 -16.96 -2.45 13.61
C ALA A 106 -15.57 -3.07 13.81
N SER A 107 -14.78 -3.23 12.74
CA SER A 107 -13.39 -3.67 12.81
C SER A 107 -12.51 -2.70 13.62
N ALA A 108 -12.63 -1.40 13.35
CA ALA A 108 -11.89 -0.36 14.07
C ALA A 108 -12.24 -0.33 15.57
N VAL A 109 -13.50 -0.55 15.94
CA VAL A 109 -13.93 -0.65 17.35
C VAL A 109 -13.26 -1.85 18.03
N LYS A 110 -13.20 -3.01 17.37
CA LYS A 110 -12.50 -4.19 17.91
C LYS A 110 -11.00 -3.95 18.08
N ALA A 111 -10.35 -3.39 17.06
CA ALA A 111 -8.93 -3.05 17.11
C ALA A 111 -8.62 -2.04 18.22
N ARG A 112 -9.50 -1.05 18.44
CA ARG A 112 -9.38 -0.11 19.56
C ARG A 112 -9.47 -0.84 20.91
N ALA A 113 -10.44 -1.74 21.07
CA ALA A 113 -10.61 -2.49 22.31
C ALA A 113 -9.40 -3.39 22.61
N GLU A 114 -8.81 -4.00 21.59
CA GLU A 114 -7.55 -4.75 21.71
C GLU A 114 -6.37 -3.84 22.08
N GLY A 115 -6.25 -2.68 21.41
CA GLY A 115 -5.24 -1.68 21.71
C GLY A 115 -5.32 -1.18 23.17
N VAL A 116 -6.52 -0.98 23.72
CA VAL A 116 -6.71 -0.62 25.13
C VAL A 116 -6.17 -1.72 26.05
N LYS A 117 -6.47 -2.99 25.79
CA LYS A 117 -5.95 -4.10 26.61
C LYS A 117 -4.42 -4.18 26.57
N LEU A 118 -3.82 -3.92 25.41
CA LEU A 118 -2.37 -3.89 25.26
C LEU A 118 -1.75 -2.70 26.02
N LEU A 119 -2.41 -1.54 26.00
CA LEU A 119 -1.98 -0.38 26.78
C LEU A 119 -2.11 -0.64 28.30
N ASP A 120 -3.17 -1.31 28.75
CA ASP A 120 -3.32 -1.67 30.18
C ASP A 120 -2.19 -2.62 30.64
N ALA A 121 -1.71 -3.49 29.75
CA ALA A 121 -0.58 -4.38 30.04
C ALA A 121 0.80 -3.69 29.91
N TYR A 122 0.88 -2.57 29.18
CA TYR A 122 2.13 -1.92 28.79
C TYR A 122 2.99 -1.56 30.00
N GLU A 123 2.42 -0.93 31.03
CA GLU A 123 3.19 -0.46 32.18
C GLU A 123 3.92 -1.61 32.89
N ARG A 124 3.21 -2.71 33.16
CA ARG A 124 3.79 -3.90 33.77
C ARG A 124 4.92 -4.48 32.91
N ASP A 125 4.68 -4.60 31.62
CA ASP A 125 5.64 -5.22 30.70
C ASP A 125 6.87 -4.32 30.48
N ALA A 126 6.68 -2.99 30.45
CA ALA A 126 7.73 -1.99 30.39
C ALA A 126 8.59 -1.98 31.66
N ILE A 127 7.99 -2.06 32.85
CA ILE A 127 8.72 -2.19 34.13
C ILE A 127 9.54 -3.48 34.15
N ALA A 128 8.95 -4.61 33.72
CA ALA A 128 9.65 -5.89 33.67
C ALA A 128 10.85 -5.86 32.70
N LEU A 129 10.68 -5.23 31.53
CA LEU A 129 11.75 -5.05 30.56
C LEU A 129 12.87 -4.14 31.10
N ALA A 130 12.50 -3.01 31.72
CA ALA A 130 13.45 -2.10 32.36
C ALA A 130 14.27 -2.80 33.45
N GLY A 131 13.63 -3.65 34.26
CA GLY A 131 14.30 -4.46 35.28
C GLY A 131 15.34 -5.43 34.70
N LYS A 132 15.00 -6.13 33.61
CA LYS A 132 15.95 -7.03 32.91
C LYS A 132 17.13 -6.26 32.33
N ILE A 133 16.87 -5.10 31.72
CA ILE A 133 17.90 -4.24 31.15
C ILE A 133 18.87 -3.77 32.23
N ARG A 134 18.36 -3.31 33.39
CA ARG A 134 19.20 -2.90 34.52
C ARG A 134 20.09 -4.04 35.01
N ARG A 135 19.53 -5.26 35.14
CA ARG A 135 20.31 -6.43 35.58
C ARG A 135 21.42 -6.77 34.59
N LEU A 136 21.18 -6.64 33.28
CA LEU A 136 22.21 -6.83 32.27
C LEU A 136 23.36 -5.83 32.45
N MET A 137 23.05 -4.55 32.71
CA MET A 137 24.07 -3.52 32.97
C MET A 137 24.92 -3.83 34.20
N GLU A 138 24.30 -4.33 35.26
CA GLU A 138 25.03 -4.74 36.48
C GLU A 138 26.02 -5.87 36.17
N ILE A 139 25.60 -6.87 35.37
CA ILE A 139 26.45 -8.00 34.97
C ILE A 139 27.62 -7.52 34.10
N GLU A 140 27.37 -6.66 33.10
CA GLU A 140 28.45 -6.10 32.27
C GLU A 140 29.46 -5.32 33.11
N ARG A 141 28.99 -4.56 34.10
CA ARG A 141 29.87 -3.86 35.03
C ARG A 141 30.68 -4.82 35.92
N GLU A 142 30.07 -5.91 36.38
CA GLU A 142 30.77 -6.96 37.14
C GLU A 142 31.87 -7.62 36.27
N ILE A 143 31.58 -7.86 34.99
CA ILE A 143 32.55 -8.39 34.01
C ILE A 143 33.69 -7.40 33.77
N ASP A 144 33.39 -6.13 33.53
CA ASP A 144 34.39 -5.08 33.33
C ASP A 144 35.33 -4.95 34.52
N GLN A 145 34.78 -5.00 35.75
CA GLN A 145 35.57 -4.97 36.98
C GLN A 145 36.44 -6.23 37.11
N ALA A 146 35.90 -7.42 36.85
CA ALA A 146 36.66 -8.67 36.89
C ALA A 146 37.80 -8.69 35.85
N ASN A 147 37.55 -8.14 34.65
CA ASN A 147 38.56 -8.00 33.60
C ASN A 147 39.64 -6.98 33.96
N ALA A 148 39.31 -5.93 34.71
CA ALA A 148 40.26 -4.93 35.19
C ALA A 148 41.18 -5.49 36.29
N ASP A 149 40.64 -6.36 37.15
CA ASP A 149 41.35 -7.01 38.24
C ASP A 149 42.00 -8.36 37.84
N ARG A 150 42.06 -8.68 36.53
CA ARG A 150 42.54 -9.99 36.08
C ARG A 150 44.04 -10.19 36.34
N VAL A 151 44.43 -11.43 36.58
CA VAL A 151 45.84 -11.83 36.62
C VAL A 151 46.42 -11.79 35.21
N ASP A 152 47.69 -11.37 35.08
CA ASP A 152 48.40 -11.41 33.80
C ASP A 152 48.38 -12.85 33.23
N ASP A 153 48.16 -12.96 31.92
CA ASP A 153 47.99 -14.18 31.12
C ASP A 153 46.58 -14.81 31.05
N ASP A 154 45.60 -14.37 31.86
CA ASP A 154 44.21 -14.82 31.68
C ASP A 154 43.51 -14.11 30.52
N ALA A 155 42.71 -14.88 29.75
CA ALA A 155 41.89 -14.33 28.69
C ALA A 155 40.74 -13.48 29.27
N PRO A 156 40.42 -12.31 28.68
CA PRO A 156 39.30 -11.50 29.15
C PRO A 156 37.96 -12.24 28.99
N ILE A 157 37.08 -12.04 29.95
CA ILE A 157 35.68 -12.44 29.87
C ILE A 157 35.02 -11.56 28.79
N GLY A 158 34.38 -12.19 27.80
CA GLY A 158 33.67 -11.48 26.74
C GLY A 158 32.42 -10.76 27.25
N ALA A 159 32.06 -9.66 26.58
CA ALA A 159 30.80 -8.95 26.84
C ALA A 159 29.59 -9.87 26.58
N VAL A 160 28.51 -9.65 27.33
CA VAL A 160 27.25 -10.41 27.19
C VAL A 160 26.45 -9.89 26.00
N GLU A 161 26.47 -8.58 25.77
CA GLU A 161 25.81 -7.97 24.61
C GLU A 161 26.51 -8.35 23.30
N ALA A 162 25.76 -8.99 22.40
CA ALA A 162 26.28 -9.33 21.08
C ALA A 162 26.59 -8.07 20.26
N PHE A 163 27.81 -7.98 19.74
CA PHE A 163 28.22 -6.89 18.86
C PHE A 163 27.33 -6.86 17.61
N ASN A 164 26.59 -5.78 17.46
CA ASN A 164 25.64 -5.56 16.36
C ASN A 164 26.13 -4.55 15.32
N GLY A 165 27.41 -4.15 15.42
CA GLY A 165 28.05 -3.30 14.44
C GLY A 165 28.54 -4.08 13.23
N THR A 166 29.03 -3.37 12.21
CA THR A 166 29.70 -3.97 11.05
C THR A 166 31.10 -3.41 10.93
N ALA A 167 32.07 -4.26 10.57
CA ALA A 167 33.41 -3.79 10.27
C ALA A 167 33.39 -2.89 9.03
N GLY A 168 33.99 -1.71 9.13
CA GLY A 168 34.08 -0.75 8.02
C GLY A 168 35.10 -1.13 6.95
N THR A 169 35.87 -2.18 7.20
CA THR A 169 36.87 -2.73 6.31
C THR A 169 36.58 -4.20 6.06
N ARG A 170 36.74 -4.63 4.81
CA ARG A 170 36.80 -6.05 4.47
C ARG A 170 38.26 -6.41 4.23
N ASP A 171 38.67 -7.53 4.82
CA ASP A 171 39.99 -8.07 4.61
C ASP A 171 40.03 -8.72 3.23
N HIS A 172 40.85 -8.16 2.34
CA HIS A 172 41.18 -8.78 1.07
C HIS A 172 42.64 -9.18 1.11
N ASN A 173 42.94 -10.42 0.72
CA ASN A 173 44.29 -10.94 0.59
C ASN A 173 44.65 -11.11 -0.89
N PRO A 174 44.86 -10.01 -1.64
CA PRO A 174 45.34 -10.13 -3.01
C PRO A 174 46.79 -10.62 -3.01
N GLU A 175 47.11 -11.46 -4.00
CA GLU A 175 48.50 -11.71 -4.35
C GLU A 175 49.10 -10.41 -4.89
N ARG A 176 50.18 -9.95 -4.26
CA ARG A 176 50.93 -8.76 -4.67
C ARG A 176 52.41 -9.10 -4.71
N ASP A 177 53.12 -8.47 -5.62
CA ASP A 177 54.57 -8.58 -5.68
C ASP A 177 55.20 -7.67 -4.63
N PHE A 178 56.14 -8.22 -3.87
CA PHE A 178 56.92 -7.50 -2.87
C PHE A 178 58.40 -7.61 -3.22
N TRP A 179 59.15 -6.55 -2.90
CA TRP A 179 60.60 -6.62 -2.93
C TRP A 179 61.11 -7.34 -1.69
N VAL A 180 61.93 -8.36 -1.88
CA VAL A 180 62.51 -9.16 -0.79
C VAL A 180 64.03 -9.12 -0.89
N THR A 181 64.71 -8.88 0.23
CA THR A 181 66.18 -8.92 0.30
C THR A 181 66.71 -10.34 0.02
N PRO A 182 67.99 -10.50 -0.36
CA PRO A 182 68.63 -11.81 -0.47
C PRO A 182 68.49 -12.67 0.80
N GLN A 183 68.46 -12.03 1.97
CA GLN A 183 68.31 -12.67 3.28
C GLN A 183 66.84 -12.98 3.65
N GLY A 184 65.87 -12.66 2.78
CA GLY A 184 64.46 -12.98 2.98
C GLY A 184 63.63 -11.90 3.70
N GLY A 185 64.21 -10.73 3.98
CA GLY A 185 63.50 -9.61 4.59
C GLY A 185 62.58 -8.89 3.60
N ASN A 186 61.35 -8.58 4.02
CA ASN A 186 60.37 -7.87 3.19
C ASN A 186 60.66 -6.35 3.17
N LEU A 187 60.77 -5.77 1.98
CA LEU A 187 61.04 -4.34 1.75
C LEU A 187 59.79 -3.54 1.34
N GLY A 188 58.64 -4.19 1.23
CA GLY A 188 57.37 -3.56 0.86
C GLY A 188 56.91 -3.90 -0.57
N PRO A 189 55.68 -3.46 -0.92
CA PRO A 189 55.06 -3.81 -2.19
C PRO A 189 55.80 -3.18 -3.38
N ALA A 190 55.94 -3.94 -4.47
CA ALA A 190 56.51 -3.46 -5.72
C ALA A 190 55.43 -2.80 -6.58
N LEU A 191 55.68 -1.57 -7.00
CA LEU A 191 54.82 -0.88 -7.97
C LEU A 191 55.31 -1.13 -9.41
N PRO A 192 54.41 -1.18 -10.41
CA PRO A 192 54.80 -1.35 -11.80
C PRO A 192 55.84 -0.32 -12.25
N GLY A 193 56.94 -0.78 -12.85
CA GLY A 193 58.03 0.08 -13.32
C GLY A 193 59.00 0.58 -12.24
N GLN A 194 58.79 0.22 -10.97
CA GLN A 194 59.72 0.57 -9.89
C GLN A 194 60.98 -0.31 -9.96
N GLN A 195 62.16 0.30 -9.87
CA GLN A 195 63.42 -0.43 -9.77
C GLN A 195 63.61 -1.02 -8.35
N PRO A 196 64.43 -2.07 -8.20
CA PRO A 196 64.68 -2.67 -6.89
C PRO A 196 65.23 -1.61 -5.91
N PRO A 197 64.67 -1.49 -4.69
CA PRO A 197 65.06 -0.45 -3.74
C PRO A 197 66.47 -0.66 -3.17
N VAL A 198 67.00 -1.88 -3.23
CA VAL A 198 68.37 -2.21 -2.83
C VAL A 198 69.00 -3.22 -3.81
N PRO A 199 70.34 -3.19 -3.99
CA PRO A 199 71.04 -4.16 -4.83
C PRO A 199 70.77 -5.60 -4.38
N GLY A 200 70.39 -6.46 -5.35
CA GLY A 200 70.10 -7.87 -5.08
C GLY A 200 68.69 -8.17 -4.55
N ALA A 201 67.83 -7.16 -4.36
CA ALA A 201 66.42 -7.42 -4.07
C ALA A 201 65.73 -8.12 -5.25
N ARG A 202 64.86 -9.08 -4.93
CA ARG A 202 64.07 -9.84 -5.92
C ARG A 202 62.58 -9.67 -5.66
N LEU A 203 61.79 -9.74 -6.73
CA LEU A 203 60.34 -9.79 -6.60
C LEU A 203 59.90 -11.15 -6.11
N ARG A 204 58.99 -11.17 -5.15
CA ARG A 204 58.28 -12.36 -4.71
C ARG A 204 56.81 -12.04 -4.57
N THR A 205 55.97 -12.79 -5.26
CA THR A 205 54.52 -12.72 -5.09
C THR A 205 54.17 -13.31 -3.73
N MET A 206 53.50 -12.52 -2.89
CA MET A 206 53.04 -12.93 -1.57
C MET A 206 51.60 -12.46 -1.38
N LYS A 207 50.81 -13.18 -0.56
CA LYS A 207 49.50 -12.70 -0.14
C LYS A 207 49.70 -11.54 0.83
N GLY A 208 49.38 -10.33 0.39
CA GLY A 208 49.43 -9.13 1.21
C GLY A 208 48.09 -8.85 1.87
N PHE A 209 48.11 -8.27 3.07
CA PHE A 209 46.88 -7.75 3.69
C PHE A 209 46.55 -6.39 3.06
N ALA A 210 45.39 -6.27 2.43
CA ALA A 210 44.87 -5.00 1.97
C ALA A 210 43.48 -4.78 2.61
N ALA A 211 43.41 -3.82 3.53
CA ALA A 211 42.12 -3.29 3.98
C ALA A 211 41.50 -2.53 2.81
N ILE A 212 40.44 -3.07 2.20
CA ILE A 212 39.66 -2.33 1.23
C ILE A 212 38.68 -1.47 2.01
N PRO A 213 38.63 -0.13 1.78
CA PRO A 213 37.56 0.69 2.33
C PRO A 213 36.21 0.10 1.91
N GLY A 214 35.46 -0.42 2.87
CA GLY A 214 34.10 -0.88 2.65
C GLY A 214 33.10 0.26 2.83
N VAL A 215 31.80 -0.08 2.81
CA VAL A 215 30.76 0.79 3.38
C VAL A 215 31.19 1.14 4.81
N PRO A 216 31.02 2.40 5.28
CA PRO A 216 31.35 2.78 6.64
C PRO A 216 30.77 1.76 7.63
N GLY A 217 31.63 1.21 8.47
CA GLY A 217 31.22 0.25 9.48
C GLY A 217 30.19 0.90 10.40
N LEU A 218 29.14 0.18 10.73
CA LEU A 218 28.21 0.63 11.74
C LEU A 218 28.84 0.39 13.11
N SER A 219 29.02 1.46 13.89
CA SER A 219 29.39 1.31 15.29
C SER A 219 28.34 0.48 16.02
N HIS A 220 28.80 -0.34 16.97
CA HIS A 220 27.89 -0.97 17.91
C HIS A 220 27.03 0.09 18.61
N ARG A 221 25.74 -0.19 18.73
CA ARG A 221 24.83 0.58 19.57
C ARG A 221 24.30 -0.36 20.64
N SER A 222 24.43 0.03 21.90
CA SER A 222 23.92 -0.80 22.98
C SER A 222 22.40 -0.93 22.87
N LEU A 223 21.86 -2.05 23.34
CA LEU A 223 20.44 -2.27 23.53
C LEU A 223 19.79 -1.11 24.31
N LEU A 224 20.54 -0.51 25.24
CA LEU A 224 20.14 0.66 26.01
C LEU A 224 19.82 1.88 25.15
N ASP A 225 20.63 2.12 24.12
CA ASP A 225 20.46 3.26 23.22
C ASP A 225 19.26 3.10 22.29
N ARG A 226 18.71 1.88 22.20
CA ARG A 226 17.60 1.52 21.32
C ARG A 226 16.26 1.51 22.03
N VAL A 227 16.24 1.34 23.34
CA VAL A 227 15.03 1.17 24.13
C VAL A 227 14.63 2.50 24.76
N ALA A 228 13.66 3.18 24.15
CA ALA A 228 12.94 4.29 24.77
C ALA A 228 11.62 3.74 25.36
N LEU A 229 11.52 3.69 26.70
CA LEU A 229 10.29 3.33 27.40
C LEU A 229 9.60 4.60 27.91
N PRO A 230 8.71 5.23 27.12
CA PRO A 230 7.94 6.37 27.59
C PRO A 230 7.18 6.03 28.88
N SER A 231 7.16 6.97 29.82
CA SER A 231 6.44 6.87 31.11
C SER A 231 7.01 5.96 32.18
N VAL A 232 8.17 5.34 31.95
CA VAL A 232 8.95 4.68 33.01
C VAL A 232 10.01 5.65 33.52
N ASP A 233 9.57 6.83 33.97
CA ASP A 233 10.37 7.63 34.89
C ASP A 233 9.88 7.26 36.30
N PRO A 234 10.74 6.70 37.18
CA PRO A 234 10.34 6.28 38.52
C PRO A 234 9.73 7.42 39.36
N ASN A 235 9.86 8.68 38.93
CA ASN A 235 9.31 9.85 39.62
C ASN A 235 8.20 10.59 38.84
N ALA A 236 7.78 10.16 37.65
CA ALA A 236 6.78 10.89 36.86
C ALA A 236 5.37 10.27 36.94
N SER A 237 4.37 11.12 37.17
CA SER A 237 2.95 10.73 37.12
C SER A 237 2.55 10.22 35.73
N SER A 238 1.89 9.05 35.69
CA SER A 238 1.36 8.40 34.49
C SER A 238 0.64 9.38 33.54
N HIS A 239 1.22 9.63 32.37
CA HIS A 239 0.71 10.55 31.36
C HIS A 239 -0.29 9.90 30.40
N TRP A 240 -0.61 8.61 30.62
CA TRP A 240 -1.49 7.83 29.75
C TRP A 240 -2.99 8.02 30.05
N SER A 241 -3.35 8.49 31.25
CA SER A 241 -4.75 8.70 31.64
C SER A 241 -5.40 9.95 31.04
N GLY A 242 -4.61 10.91 30.53
CA GLY A 242 -5.11 12.24 30.14
C GLY A 242 -5.58 12.39 28.68
N ARG A 243 -5.18 11.53 27.74
CA ARG A 243 -5.52 11.69 26.31
C ARG A 243 -6.71 10.87 25.81
N LEU A 244 -7.21 9.93 26.61
CA LEU A 244 -8.36 9.10 26.22
C LEU A 244 -9.73 9.69 26.64
N ALA A 245 -9.76 10.70 27.51
CA ALA A 245 -10.99 11.34 28.00
C ALA A 245 -11.37 12.62 27.24
N ALA A 246 -10.42 13.27 26.56
CA ALA A 246 -10.72 14.39 25.69
C ALA A 246 -11.07 13.83 24.30
N GLY A 247 -12.35 13.86 23.94
CA GLY A 247 -12.78 13.72 22.55
C GLY A 247 -11.94 14.62 21.63
N PRO A 248 -11.86 14.32 20.32
CA PRO A 248 -10.88 14.93 19.43
C PRO A 248 -11.02 16.46 19.43
N ARG A 249 -10.15 17.15 20.19
CA ARG A 249 -9.88 18.55 19.95
C ARG A 249 -8.99 18.58 18.73
N LEU A 250 -9.63 18.71 17.56
CA LEU A 250 -8.95 19.18 16.36
C LEU A 250 -8.14 20.41 16.78
N SER A 251 -6.82 20.34 16.63
CA SER A 251 -6.00 21.54 16.75
C SER A 251 -6.56 22.58 15.77
N ALA A 252 -6.48 23.86 16.12
CA ALA A 252 -6.93 24.94 15.24
C ALA A 252 -6.31 24.85 13.83
N ASP A 253 -5.13 24.23 13.72
CA ASP A 253 -4.45 23.94 12.46
C ASP A 253 -5.07 22.78 11.66
N ALA A 254 -5.61 21.75 12.32
CA ALA A 254 -6.30 20.63 11.63
C ALA A 254 -7.66 21.05 11.07
N ALA A 255 -8.34 22.02 11.70
CA ALA A 255 -9.58 22.60 11.17
C ALA A 255 -9.35 23.49 9.94
N ALA A 256 -8.15 24.04 9.77
CA ALA A 256 -7.78 24.82 8.59
C ALA A 256 -7.50 23.94 7.37
N VAL A 257 -6.89 22.76 7.57
CA VAL A 257 -6.60 21.79 6.49
C VAL A 257 -7.88 21.18 5.91
N LEU A 258 -8.92 20.97 6.73
CA LEU A 258 -10.21 20.46 6.26
C LEU A 258 -11.06 21.50 5.50
N ARG A 259 -10.78 22.81 5.65
CA ARG A 259 -11.44 23.86 4.85
C ARG A 259 -10.84 24.05 3.46
N TYR A 260 -9.63 23.51 3.21
CA TYR A 260 -8.94 23.68 1.93
C TYR A 260 -9.38 22.65 0.86
N HIS A 261 -10.13 21.62 1.24
CA HIS A 261 -10.60 20.56 0.32
C HIS A 261 -12.08 20.63 -0.06
N GLY A 262 -12.76 21.77 0.14
CA GLY A 262 -14.02 22.06 -0.54
C GLY A 262 -15.20 21.10 -0.28
N VAL A 263 -15.21 20.35 0.82
CA VAL A 263 -16.39 19.57 1.24
C VAL A 263 -17.20 20.44 2.19
N SER A 264 -18.18 21.16 1.64
CA SER A 264 -19.19 21.83 2.47
C SER A 264 -20.10 20.77 3.09
N ALA A 265 -20.36 20.94 4.40
CA ALA A 265 -21.61 20.50 5.01
C ALA A 265 -22.77 21.38 4.53
#